data_AF-A0A349R1L7-F1
#
_entry.id   AF-A0A349R1L7-F1
#
_cell.length_a   1.000
_cell.length_b   1.000
_cell.length_c   1.000
_cell.angle_alpha   90.00
_cell.angle_beta   90.00
_cell.angle_gamma   90.00
#
_symmetry.space_group_name_H-M   'P 1'
#
loop_
_entity.id
_entity.type
_entity.pdbx_description
1 polymer ?
#
loop_
_entity_poly.entity_id
_entity_poly.type
_entity_poly.pdbx_seq_one_letter_code
_entity_poly.pdbx_strand_id
1 'polypeptide(L)'
;MSNSTLSEKEIKRRRKIWIINILSAVVIVVTIIWGILVFFHINESVYTDDAQVDAHITPINSRISGYIKAIRFDEHQKVHKGDTLVIIDDAEYRILLQNAQATLADAKASKTISQSGIAIASNSTAIANANIDEMRARLDNMELN
;
A
#
# COMPACT_ATOMS: atom_id res chain seq x y z
N MET A 1 -77.63 -69.99 -28.31
CA MET A 1 -77.44 -68.68 -27.64
C MET A 1 -76.69 -67.75 -28.58
N SER A 2 -77.17 -66.52 -28.73
CA SER A 2 -76.84 -65.55 -29.80
C SER A 2 -75.38 -65.09 -29.78
N ASN A 3 -74.66 -65.34 -30.88
CA ASN A 3 -73.35 -64.73 -31.16
C ASN A 3 -73.55 -63.47 -32.00
N SER A 4 -73.33 -62.31 -31.40
CA SER A 4 -73.42 -61.00 -32.06
C SER A 4 -72.11 -60.67 -32.81
N THR A 5 -72.11 -60.85 -34.12
CA THR A 5 -71.05 -60.33 -35.00
C THR A 5 -71.19 -58.81 -35.11
N LEU A 6 -70.27 -58.08 -34.49
CA LEU A 6 -70.19 -56.62 -34.55
C LEU A 6 -69.91 -56.14 -35.98
N SER A 7 -70.63 -55.11 -36.44
CA SER A 7 -70.46 -54.51 -37.77
C SER A 7 -69.05 -53.91 -37.92
N GLU A 8 -68.36 -54.12 -39.07
CA GLU A 8 -67.00 -53.63 -39.33
C GLU A 8 -66.79 -52.14 -39.02
N LYS A 9 -67.84 -51.33 -39.20
CA LYS A 9 -67.84 -49.89 -38.90
C LYS A 9 -67.64 -49.60 -37.41
N GLU A 10 -68.20 -50.42 -36.52
CA GLU A 10 -68.06 -50.27 -35.07
C GLU A 10 -66.67 -50.66 -34.59
N ILE A 11 -66.06 -51.71 -35.17
CA ILE A 11 -64.68 -52.12 -34.90
C ILE A 11 -63.70 -51.01 -35.29
N LYS A 12 -63.87 -50.41 -36.49
CA LYS A 12 -63.02 -49.30 -36.96
C LYS A 12 -63.15 -48.05 -36.07
N ARG A 13 -64.36 -47.73 -35.59
CA ARG A 13 -64.61 -46.60 -34.67
C ARG A 13 -64.00 -46.84 -33.29
N ARG A 14 -64.18 -48.03 -32.72
CA ARG A 14 -63.56 -48.43 -31.43
C ARG A 14 -62.04 -48.41 -31.51
N ARG A 15 -61.45 -48.92 -32.60
CA ARG A 15 -60.00 -48.87 -32.84
C ARG A 15 -59.48 -47.43 -32.91
N LYS A 16 -60.21 -46.52 -33.58
CA LYS A 16 -59.83 -45.10 -33.65
C LYS A 16 -59.84 -44.42 -32.27
N ILE A 17 -60.86 -44.68 -31.44
CA ILE A 17 -60.94 -44.15 -30.07
C ILE A 17 -59.82 -44.71 -29.20
N TRP A 18 -59.54 -46.01 -29.30
CA TRP A 18 -58.42 -46.64 -28.58
C TRP A 18 -57.06 -46.05 -28.98
N ILE A 19 -56.82 -45.81 -30.27
CA ILE A 19 -55.59 -45.17 -30.75
C ILE A 19 -55.47 -43.75 -30.21
N ILE A 20 -56.56 -42.97 -30.21
CA ILE A 20 -56.56 -41.61 -29.67
C ILE A 20 -56.30 -41.60 -28.16
N ASN A 21 -56.89 -42.53 -27.40
CA ASN A 21 -56.65 -42.64 -25.96
C ASN A 21 -55.22 -43.09 -25.62
N ILE A 22 -54.62 -43.98 -26.43
CA ILE A 22 -53.22 -44.35 -26.26
C ILE A 22 -52.32 -43.15 -26.56
N LEU A 23 -52.59 -42.42 -27.64
CA LEU A 23 -51.82 -41.24 -28.01
C LEU A 23 -51.91 -40.15 -26.93
N SER A 24 -53.09 -39.89 -26.37
CA SER A 24 -53.25 -38.92 -25.28
C SER A 24 -52.52 -39.37 -24.02
N ALA A 25 -52.57 -40.65 -23.66
CA ALA A 25 -51.81 -41.20 -22.54
C ALA A 25 -50.29 -41.04 -22.74
N VAL A 26 -49.77 -41.30 -23.94
CA VAL A 26 -48.35 -41.11 -24.26
C VAL A 26 -47.94 -39.65 -24.13
N VAL A 27 -48.74 -38.71 -24.65
CA VAL A 27 -48.44 -37.27 -24.54
C VAL A 27 -48.39 -36.82 -23.09
N ILE A 28 -49.33 -37.30 -22.26
CA ILE A 28 -49.34 -37.01 -20.82
C ILE A 28 -48.07 -37.55 -20.15
N VAL A 29 -47.69 -38.80 -20.43
CA VAL A 29 -46.49 -39.42 -19.85
C VAL A 29 -45.22 -38.68 -20.25
N VAL A 30 -45.08 -38.31 -21.52
CA VAL A 30 -43.92 -37.55 -22.01
C VAL A 30 -43.84 -36.18 -21.34
N THR A 31 -44.98 -35.50 -21.16
CA THR A 31 -45.03 -34.19 -20.51
C THR A 31 -44.61 -34.28 -19.04
N ILE A 32 -45.08 -35.31 -18.33
CA ILE A 32 -44.70 -35.57 -16.92
C ILE A 32 -43.20 -35.86 -16.82
N ILE A 33 -42.66 -36.74 -17.67
CA ILE A 33 -41.23 -37.08 -17.67
C ILE A 33 -40.38 -35.84 -17.95
N TRP A 34 -40.75 -35.04 -18.95
CA TRP A 34 -40.04 -33.82 -19.28
C TRP A 34 -40.07 -32.80 -18.14
N GLY A 35 -41.23 -32.62 -17.51
CA GLY A 35 -41.37 -31.74 -16.33
C GLY A 35 -40.50 -32.20 -15.16
N ILE A 36 -40.43 -33.50 -14.90
CA ILE A 36 -39.56 -34.08 -13.86
C ILE A 36 -38.09 -33.81 -14.20
N LEU A 37 -37.65 -34.09 -15.43
CA LEU A 37 -36.25 -33.87 -15.82
C LEU A 37 -35.83 -32.40 -15.69
N VAL A 38 -36.69 -31.48 -16.15
CA VAL A 38 -36.45 -30.05 -16.02
C VAL A 38 -36.40 -29.61 -14.55
N PHE A 39 -37.35 -30.09 -13.73
CA PHE A 39 -37.39 -29.78 -12.30
C PHE A 39 -36.12 -30.21 -11.57
N PHE A 40 -35.58 -31.40 -11.88
CA PHE A 40 -34.32 -31.87 -11.29
C PHE A 40 -33.08 -31.10 -11.81
N HIS A 41 -33.08 -30.59 -13.04
CA HIS A 41 -31.95 -29.83 -13.60
C HIS A 41 -31.90 -28.34 -13.19
N ILE A 42 -33.01 -27.77 -12.70
CA ILE A 42 -33.06 -26.35 -12.28
C ILE A 42 -32.17 -26.05 -11.06
N ASN A 43 -31.80 -27.08 -10.29
CA ASN A 43 -31.13 -26.90 -9.00
C ASN A 43 -29.60 -26.89 -9.05
N GLU A 44 -28.98 -26.97 -10.24
CA GLU A 44 -27.50 -27.08 -10.37
C GLU A 44 -26.77 -25.73 -10.48
N SER A 45 -27.47 -24.62 -10.70
CA SER A 45 -26.84 -23.30 -10.80
C SER A 45 -27.04 -22.50 -9.51
N VAL A 46 -26.11 -22.66 -8.57
CA VAL A 46 -25.98 -21.74 -7.44
C VAL A 46 -25.45 -20.41 -7.98
N TYR A 47 -26.37 -19.49 -8.30
CA TYR A 47 -26.03 -18.11 -8.59
C TYR A 47 -25.83 -17.39 -7.25
N THR A 48 -24.61 -16.95 -6.96
CA THR A 48 -24.31 -16.10 -5.81
C THR A 48 -23.86 -14.75 -6.32
N ASP A 49 -24.55 -13.69 -5.90
CA ASP A 49 -24.22 -12.29 -6.22
C ASP A 49 -23.23 -11.71 -5.19
N ASP A 50 -22.85 -12.50 -4.18
CA ASP A 50 -22.00 -12.09 -3.08
C ASP A 50 -20.51 -12.25 -3.45
N ALA A 51 -20.03 -11.34 -4.30
CA ALA A 51 -18.59 -11.16 -4.52
C ALA A 51 -18.08 -9.98 -3.67
N GLN A 52 -17.17 -10.25 -2.73
CA GLN A 52 -16.47 -9.22 -1.96
C GLN A 52 -15.08 -9.00 -2.54
N VAL A 53 -14.71 -7.73 -2.72
CA VAL A 53 -13.35 -7.35 -3.11
C VAL A 53 -12.56 -7.11 -1.83
N ASP A 54 -11.56 -7.96 -1.59
CA ASP A 54 -10.59 -7.75 -0.51
C ASP A 54 -9.46 -6.85 -1.02
N ALA A 55 -9.19 -5.77 -0.29
CA ALA A 55 -8.18 -4.78 -0.65
C ALA A 55 -7.33 -4.44 0.57
N HIS A 56 -6.01 -4.54 0.42
CA HIS A 56 -5.08 -4.14 1.46
C HIS A 56 -4.88 -2.62 1.44
N ILE A 57 -5.54 -1.91 2.37
CA ILE A 57 -5.43 -0.46 2.50
C ILE A 57 -4.33 -0.13 3.51
N THR A 58 -3.22 0.43 3.02
CA THR A 58 -2.15 0.96 3.87
C THR A 58 -2.28 2.47 4.02
N PRO A 59 -2.47 3.00 5.24
CA PRO A 59 -2.51 4.45 5.46
C PRO A 59 -1.13 5.07 5.20
N ILE A 60 -1.11 6.20 4.50
CA ILE A 60 0.10 6.98 4.25
C ILE A 60 0.22 8.07 5.33
N ASN A 61 1.28 8.00 6.13
CA ASN A 61 1.55 8.96 7.20
C ASN A 61 2.75 9.82 6.87
N SER A 62 2.65 11.13 7.15
CA SER A 62 3.81 12.01 7.12
C SER A 62 4.71 11.76 8.33
N ARG A 63 6.03 11.85 8.13
CA ARG A 63 7.02 11.82 9.24
C ARG A 63 7.05 13.12 10.03
N ILE A 64 6.55 14.20 9.45
CA ILE A 64 6.55 15.54 10.03
C ILE A 64 5.13 16.09 10.06
N SER A 65 4.79 16.77 11.14
CA SER A 65 3.52 17.50 11.24
C SER A 65 3.66 18.85 10.54
N GLY A 66 2.65 19.26 9.77
CA GLY A 66 2.67 20.55 9.09
C GLY A 66 1.42 20.78 8.26
N TYR A 67 1.28 21.99 7.74
CA TYR A 67 0.17 22.36 6.87
C TYR A 67 0.39 21.83 5.45
N ILE A 68 -0.68 21.40 4.79
CA ILE A 68 -0.61 20.96 3.39
C ILE A 68 -0.53 22.18 2.49
N LYS A 69 0.53 22.28 1.69
CA LYS A 69 0.71 23.31 0.67
C LYS A 69 0.06 22.94 -0.66
N ALA A 70 0.11 21.66 -1.05
CA ALA A 70 -0.53 21.17 -2.27
C ALA A 70 -0.82 19.68 -2.19
N ILE A 71 -1.90 19.26 -2.86
CA ILE A 71 -2.25 17.86 -3.11
C ILE A 71 -1.97 17.59 -4.58
N ARG A 72 -1.30 16.48 -4.89
CA ARG A 72 -0.82 16.13 -6.24
C ARG A 72 -1.38 14.80 -6.75
N PHE A 73 -2.56 14.42 -6.29
CA PHE A 73 -3.28 13.27 -6.79
C PHE A 73 -4.77 13.58 -6.85
N ASP A 74 -5.46 12.90 -7.76
CA ASP A 74 -6.92 12.88 -7.86
C ASP A 74 -7.48 11.57 -7.28
N GLU A 75 -8.78 11.57 -6.99
CA GLU A 75 -9.46 10.40 -6.45
C GLU A 75 -9.33 9.18 -7.40
N HIS A 76 -9.06 8.00 -6.82
CA HIS A 76 -8.84 6.75 -7.56
C HIS A 76 -7.69 6.77 -8.58
N GLN A 77 -6.81 7.79 -8.54
CA GLN A 77 -5.65 7.84 -9.41
C GLN A 77 -4.67 6.71 -9.08
N LYS A 78 -4.18 6.02 -10.12
CA LYS A 78 -3.11 5.04 -9.98
C LYS A 78 -1.77 5.75 -9.75
N VAL A 79 -1.13 5.44 -8.64
CA VAL A 79 0.16 6.02 -8.21
C VAL A 79 1.24 4.93 -8.13
N HIS A 80 2.50 5.35 -8.32
CA HIS A 80 3.66 4.47 -8.24
C HIS A 80 4.54 4.82 -7.04
N LYS A 81 5.42 3.89 -6.68
CA LYS A 81 6.38 4.12 -5.60
C LYS A 81 7.30 5.28 -5.95
N GLY A 82 7.35 6.27 -5.06
CA GLY A 82 8.17 7.48 -5.22
C GLY A 82 7.39 8.70 -5.69
N ASP A 83 6.13 8.53 -6.09
CA ASP A 83 5.28 9.64 -6.47
C ASP A 83 4.98 10.54 -5.26
N THR A 84 5.10 11.85 -5.48
CA THR A 84 4.77 12.84 -4.45
C THR A 84 3.27 13.05 -4.44
N LEU A 85 2.60 12.60 -3.38
CA LEU A 85 1.15 12.73 -3.22
C LEU A 85 0.75 14.08 -2.60
N VAL A 86 1.52 14.55 -1.63
CA VAL A 86 1.21 15.76 -0.85
C VAL A 86 2.50 16.53 -0.62
N ILE A 87 2.43 17.86 -0.75
CA ILE A 87 3.50 18.78 -0.39
C ILE A 87 3.11 19.47 0.91
N ILE A 88 3.98 19.38 1.92
CA ILE A 88 3.84 20.08 3.20
C ILE A 88 4.51 21.46 3.08
N ASP A 89 3.93 22.48 3.71
CA ASP A 89 4.54 23.79 3.79
C ASP A 89 5.82 23.76 4.62
N ASP A 90 6.89 24.26 4.02
CA ASP A 90 8.26 24.19 4.51
C ASP A 90 8.78 25.55 5.03
N ALA A 91 7.92 26.56 5.16
CA ALA A 91 8.32 27.89 5.65
C ALA A 91 9.01 27.85 7.02
N GLU A 92 8.41 27.20 8.02
CA GLU A 92 8.99 27.07 9.37
C GLU A 92 10.27 26.22 9.36
N TYR A 93 10.26 25.12 8.60
CA TYR A 93 11.42 24.25 8.45
C TYR A 93 12.61 24.96 7.79
N ARG A 94 12.36 25.87 6.84
CA ARG A 94 13.41 26.70 6.24
C ARG A 94 14.06 27.63 7.25
N ILE A 95 13.27 28.24 8.13
CA ILE A 95 13.80 29.11 9.20
C ILE A 95 14.63 28.29 10.19
N LEU A 96 14.12 27.13 10.62
CA LEU A 96 14.85 26.21 11.51
C LEU A 96 16.17 25.74 10.89
N LEU A 97 16.16 25.42 9.59
CA LEU A 97 17.36 25.04 8.85
C LEU A 97 18.39 26.19 8.83
N GLN A 98 17.95 27.41 8.54
CA GLN A 98 18.83 28.59 8.53
C GLN A 98 19.43 28.86 9.91
N ASN A 99 18.63 28.76 10.97
CA ASN A 99 19.10 28.91 12.34
C ASN A 99 20.16 27.84 12.68
N ALA A 100 19.90 26.57 12.34
CA ALA A 100 20.86 25.50 12.57
C ALA A 100 22.18 25.70 11.80
N GLN A 101 22.09 26.22 10.56
CA GLN A 101 23.26 26.56 9.75
C GLN A 101 24.05 27.73 10.35
N ALA A 102 23.38 28.75 10.87
CA ALA A 102 24.03 29.87 11.56
C ALA A 102 24.75 29.39 12.83
N THR A 103 24.10 28.57 13.66
CA THR A 103 24.73 27.97 14.86
C THR A 103 25.95 27.11 14.49
N LEU A 104 25.88 26.35 13.39
CA LEU A 104 27.02 25.58 12.90
C LEU A 104 28.19 26.51 12.48
N ALA A 105 27.90 27.62 11.81
CA ALA A 105 28.90 28.59 11.38
C ALA A 105 29.59 29.24 12.59
N ASP A 106 28.82 29.65 13.60
CA ASP A 106 29.35 30.23 14.84
C ASP A 106 30.23 29.24 15.60
N ALA A 107 29.83 27.96 15.67
CA ALA A 107 30.62 26.92 16.30
C ALA A 107 31.95 26.69 15.56
N LYS A 108 31.95 26.74 14.22
CA LYS A 108 33.18 26.64 13.41
C LYS A 108 34.11 27.85 13.59
N ALA A 109 33.54 29.05 13.66
CA ALA A 109 34.30 30.26 13.94
C ALA A 109 34.94 30.19 15.34
N SER A 110 34.16 29.80 16.35
CA SER A 110 34.63 29.62 17.73
C SER A 110 35.74 28.57 17.83
N LYS A 111 35.60 27.42 17.14
CA LYS A 111 36.66 26.41 17.05
C LYS A 111 37.95 27.00 16.49
N THR A 112 37.86 27.79 15.43
CA THR A 112 39.03 28.44 14.81
C THR A 112 39.71 29.39 15.78
N ILE A 113 38.93 30.19 16.51
CA ILE A 113 39.45 31.08 17.56
C ILE A 113 40.15 30.28 18.66
N SER A 114 39.55 29.19 19.14
CA SER A 114 40.17 28.32 20.16
C SER A 114 41.49 27.70 19.66
N GLN A 115 41.54 27.27 18.40
CA GLN A 115 42.78 26.74 17.80
C GLN A 115 43.88 27.80 17.73
N SER A 116 43.55 29.02 17.33
CA SER A 116 44.47 30.16 17.36
C SER A 116 44.93 30.47 18.80
N GLY A 117 44.03 30.42 19.78
CA GLY A 117 44.35 30.59 21.19
C GLY A 117 45.35 29.54 21.71
N ILE A 118 45.18 28.27 21.30
CA ILE A 118 46.14 27.20 21.61
C ILE A 118 47.52 27.49 21.01
N ALA A 119 47.58 27.94 19.76
CA ALA A 119 48.85 28.30 19.10
C ALA A 119 49.56 29.49 19.79
N ILE A 120 48.80 30.49 20.23
CA ILE A 120 49.34 31.61 20.99
C ILE A 120 49.87 31.13 22.35
N ALA A 121 49.11 30.28 23.05
CA ALA A 121 49.53 29.71 24.33
C ALA A 121 50.82 28.88 24.19
N SER A 122 50.92 28.02 23.17
CA SER A 122 52.13 27.23 22.92
C SER A 122 53.34 28.11 22.62
N ASN A 123 53.18 29.15 21.81
CA ASN A 123 54.25 30.11 21.52
C ASN A 123 54.71 30.84 22.79
N SER A 124 53.77 31.26 23.64
CA SER A 124 54.09 31.87 24.94
C SER A 124 54.90 30.93 25.82
N THR A 125 54.53 29.65 25.89
CA THR A 125 55.31 28.66 26.66
C THR A 125 56.71 28.44 26.10
N ALA A 126 56.89 28.45 24.78
CA ALA A 126 58.21 28.33 24.15
C ALA A 126 59.11 29.54 24.49
N ILE A 127 58.55 30.75 24.49
CA ILE A 127 59.27 31.97 24.90
C ILE A 127 59.65 31.89 26.38
N ALA A 128 58.74 31.44 27.24
CA ALA A 128 59.01 31.30 28.67
C ALA A 128 60.14 30.30 28.94
N ASN A 129 60.16 29.15 28.25
CA ASN A 129 61.23 28.17 28.36
C ASN A 129 62.58 28.74 27.88
N ALA A 130 62.60 29.45 26.75
CA ALA A 130 63.82 30.07 26.24
C ALA A 130 64.40 31.10 27.23
N ASN A 131 63.54 31.86 27.92
CA ASN A 131 63.97 32.80 28.97
C ASN A 131 64.56 32.06 30.17
N ILE A 132 63.97 30.94 30.59
CA ILE A 132 64.53 30.09 31.66
C ILE A 132 65.91 29.55 31.27
N ASP A 133 66.07 29.07 30.04
CA ASP A 133 67.36 28.57 29.55
C ASP A 133 68.41 29.69 29.47
N GLU A 134 68.02 30.90 29.04
CA GLU A 134 68.88 32.08 29.06
C GLU A 134 69.34 32.42 30.49
N MET A 135 68.42 32.45 31.46
CA MET A 135 68.75 32.72 32.86
C MET A 135 69.73 31.69 33.42
N ARG A 136 69.54 30.40 33.09
CA ARG A 136 70.47 29.33 33.48
C ARG A 136 71.86 29.54 32.88
N ALA A 137 71.95 29.82 31.58
CA ALA A 137 73.23 30.10 30.92
C ALA A 137 73.95 31.33 31.51
N ARG A 138 73.21 32.34 31.97
CA ARG A 138 73.78 33.50 32.67
C ARG A 138 74.35 33.11 34.03
N LEU A 139 73.69 32.22 34.78
CA LEU A 139 74.19 31.74 36.08
C LEU A 139 75.48 30.92 35.92
N ASP A 140 75.52 29.98 34.96
CA ASP A 140 76.72 29.18 34.70
C ASP A 140 77.94 30.04 34.35
N ASN A 141 77.74 31.11 33.55
CA ASN A 141 78.81 32.06 33.24
C ASN A 141 79.31 32.86 34.45
N MET A 142 78.46 33.06 35.48
CA MET A 142 78.86 33.72 36.73
C MET A 142 79.63 32.79 37.66
N GLU A 143 79.39 31.48 37.61
CA GLU A 143 80.12 30.50 38.43
C GLU A 143 81.53 30.20 37.90
N LEU A 144 81.77 30.44 36.60
CA LEU A 144 83.06 30.17 35.93
C LEU A 144 84.07 31.32 36.01
N ASN A 145 83.70 32.48 36.55
CA ASN A 145 84.53 33.69 36.72
C ASN A 145 84.82 33.95 38.20
#